data_AF-T1BQG5-F1
#
_entry.id   AF-T1BQG5-F1
#
_cell.length_a   1.000
_cell.length_b   1.000
_cell.length_c   1.000
_cell.angle_alpha   90.00
_cell.angle_beta   90.00
_cell.angle_gamma   90.00
#
_symmetry.space_group_name_H-M   'P 1'
#
loop_
_entity.id
_entity.type
_entity.pdbx_description
1 polymer ?
#
loop_
_entity_poly.entity_id
_entity_poly.type
_entity_poly.pdbx_seq_one_letter_code
_entity_poly.pdbx_strand_id
1 'polypeptide(L)'
;IGANSVAQVIAKTLDQAGFACLLLDNDFAQIRKARATGINTFYAHPVSVQADRYLDLLDFGYMLGLAEDHSLNIIASMRYKPEFGLDHVFILTDENAMVGRDRQQVAAPYRGSYLFGGDVTYSRLSQLLDNGWKIHTTLLSENFSWESYQEQHKAGFLPLFMITGEHILRVLHADETIAPVSGDRILALIAPSAT
;
A
#
# COMPACT_ATOMS: atom_id res chain seq x y z
N ILE A 1 -7.98 -2.73 2.52
CA ILE A 1 -9.26 -2.01 2.75
C ILE A 1 -9.40 -0.96 1.67
N GLY A 2 -10.57 -0.94 1.02
CA GLY A 2 -10.79 -0.25 -0.24
C GLY A 2 -10.55 -1.19 -1.43
N ALA A 3 -11.38 -1.08 -2.45
CA ALA A 3 -11.32 -1.80 -3.72
C ALA A 3 -11.22 -0.84 -4.91
N ASN A 4 -10.82 0.41 -4.69
CA ASN A 4 -10.60 1.42 -5.73
C ASN A 4 -9.42 1.05 -6.68
N SER A 5 -9.18 1.89 -7.69
CA SER A 5 -8.12 1.66 -8.69
C SER A 5 -6.74 1.50 -8.07
N VAL A 6 -6.38 2.35 -7.10
CA VAL A 6 -5.10 2.29 -6.37
C VAL A 6 -4.95 0.94 -5.67
N ALA A 7 -5.96 0.54 -4.89
CA ALA A 7 -5.96 -0.72 -4.16
C ALA A 7 -5.90 -1.94 -5.10
N GLN A 8 -6.61 -1.90 -6.23
CA GLN A 8 -6.57 -2.95 -7.24
C GLN A 8 -5.17 -3.10 -7.85
N VAL A 9 -4.50 -2.01 -8.20
CA VAL A 9 -3.16 -2.06 -8.82
C VAL A 9 -2.12 -2.57 -7.81
N ILE A 10 -2.18 -2.12 -6.56
CA ILE A 10 -1.30 -2.60 -5.48
C ILE A 10 -1.54 -4.09 -5.23
N ALA A 11 -2.78 -4.51 -5.01
CA ALA A 11 -3.11 -5.90 -4.74
C ALA A 11 -2.73 -6.82 -5.91
N LYS A 12 -2.93 -6.39 -7.16
CA LYS A 12 -2.48 -7.15 -8.33
C LYS A 12 -0.96 -7.35 -8.34
N THR A 13 -0.21 -6.31 -7.99
CA THR A 13 1.26 -6.39 -7.99
C THR A 13 1.75 -7.33 -6.89
N LEU A 14 1.15 -7.27 -5.70
CA LEU A 14 1.48 -8.16 -4.59
C LEU A 14 1.07 -9.62 -4.87
N ASP A 15 -0.09 -9.84 -5.48
CA ASP A 15 -0.56 -11.16 -5.92
C ASP A 15 0.39 -11.78 -6.95
N GLN A 16 0.82 -10.99 -7.95
CA GLN A 16 1.84 -11.39 -8.93
C GLN A 16 3.21 -11.68 -8.28
N ALA A 17 3.50 -11.04 -7.15
CA ALA A 17 4.70 -11.30 -6.39
C ALA A 17 4.57 -12.53 -5.45
N GLY A 18 3.39 -13.17 -5.37
CA GLY A 18 3.18 -14.39 -4.60
C GLY A 18 2.50 -14.19 -3.23
N PHE A 19 1.99 -12.99 -2.93
CA PHE A 19 1.31 -12.70 -1.66
C PHE A 19 -0.20 -12.79 -1.79
N ALA A 20 -0.85 -13.50 -0.87
CA ALA A 20 -2.30 -13.55 -0.79
C ALA A 20 -2.88 -12.15 -0.56
N CYS A 21 -3.79 -11.73 -1.45
CA CYS A 21 -4.41 -10.42 -1.40
C CYS A 21 -5.94 -10.52 -1.31
N LEU A 22 -6.55 -9.68 -0.48
CA LEU A 22 -8.01 -9.56 -0.35
C LEU A 22 -8.43 -8.08 -0.33
N LEU A 23 -9.32 -7.71 -1.22
CA LEU A 23 -9.91 -6.37 -1.27
C LEU A 23 -11.28 -6.36 -0.58
N LEU A 24 -11.38 -5.58 0.50
CA LEU A 24 -12.60 -5.41 1.29
C LEU A 24 -13.15 -4.01 1.13
N ASP A 25 -14.37 -3.90 0.61
CA ASP A 25 -15.06 -2.64 0.32
C ASP A 25 -16.59 -2.84 0.32
N ASN A 26 -17.34 -1.77 0.60
CA ASN A 26 -18.80 -1.71 0.53
C ASN A 26 -19.32 -1.08 -0.77
N ASP A 27 -18.45 -0.64 -1.68
CA ASP A 27 -18.81 -0.23 -3.04
C ASP A 27 -18.88 -1.45 -3.97
N PHE A 28 -20.10 -1.78 -4.39
CA PHE A 28 -20.35 -2.92 -5.28
C PHE A 28 -19.68 -2.78 -6.66
N ALA A 29 -19.62 -1.57 -7.22
CA ALA A 29 -19.02 -1.32 -8.52
C ALA A 29 -17.51 -1.52 -8.49
N GLN A 30 -16.85 -1.06 -7.42
CA GLN A 30 -15.42 -1.27 -7.21
C GLN A 30 -15.10 -2.75 -6.98
N ILE A 31 -15.87 -3.44 -6.15
CA ILE A 31 -15.73 -4.89 -5.95
C ILE A 31 -15.91 -5.66 -7.26
N ARG A 32 -16.91 -5.30 -8.07
CA ARG A 32 -17.13 -5.96 -9.37
C ARG A 32 -15.93 -5.79 -10.30
N LYS A 33 -15.33 -4.60 -10.36
CA LYS A 33 -14.11 -4.33 -11.15
C LYS A 33 -12.92 -5.15 -10.63
N ALA A 34 -12.70 -5.15 -9.32
CA ALA A 34 -11.66 -5.93 -8.67
C ALA A 34 -11.80 -7.45 -8.90
N ARG A 35 -13.02 -7.99 -8.89
CA ARG A 35 -13.25 -9.41 -9.24
C ARG A 35 -12.83 -9.73 -10.67
N ALA A 36 -13.08 -8.81 -11.61
CA ALA A 36 -12.73 -9.01 -13.00
C ALA A 36 -11.21 -9.05 -13.23
N THR A 37 -10.40 -8.54 -12.29
CA THR A 37 -8.93 -8.62 -12.36
C THR A 37 -8.37 -9.89 -11.71
N GLY A 38 -9.22 -10.78 -11.18
CA GLY A 38 -8.82 -12.05 -10.56
C GLY A 38 -8.43 -11.95 -9.09
N ILE A 39 -8.50 -10.76 -8.48
CA ILE A 39 -8.15 -10.56 -7.08
C ILE A 39 -9.32 -10.99 -6.19
N ASN A 40 -9.02 -11.65 -5.07
CA ASN A 40 -10.04 -12.00 -4.09
C ASN A 40 -10.68 -10.73 -3.52
N THR A 41 -12.01 -10.77 -3.35
CA THR A 41 -12.78 -9.63 -2.88
C THR A 41 -13.80 -10.05 -1.84
N PHE A 42 -14.04 -9.17 -0.88
CA PHE A 42 -15.10 -9.33 0.10
C PHE A 42 -15.98 -8.08 0.08
N TYR A 43 -17.28 -8.28 -0.21
CA TYR A 43 -18.24 -7.19 -0.27
C TYR A 43 -18.91 -7.02 1.11
N ALA A 44 -18.44 -6.05 1.88
CA ALA A 44 -19.03 -5.62 3.14
C ALA A 44 -18.39 -4.31 3.60
N HIS A 45 -19.04 -3.63 4.53
CA HIS A 45 -18.38 -2.54 5.25
C HIS A 45 -17.26 -3.12 6.14
N PRO A 46 -16.02 -2.59 6.11
CA PRO A 46 -14.87 -3.15 6.82
C PRO A 46 -15.06 -3.38 8.32
N VAL A 47 -15.87 -2.55 8.98
CA VAL A 47 -16.15 -2.67 10.43
C VAL A 47 -17.59 -3.09 10.72
N SER A 48 -18.19 -3.87 9.82
CA SER A 48 -19.52 -4.44 10.04
C SER A 48 -19.47 -5.79 10.75
N VAL A 49 -20.58 -6.14 11.41
CA VAL A 49 -20.80 -7.48 11.99
C VAL A 49 -20.64 -8.60 10.94
N GLN A 50 -20.99 -8.31 9.68
CA GLN A 50 -20.79 -9.27 8.58
C GLN A 50 -19.31 -9.53 8.34
N ALA A 51 -18.49 -8.48 8.27
CA ALA A 51 -17.03 -8.62 8.14
C ALA A 51 -16.46 -9.37 9.35
N ASP A 52 -16.85 -8.99 10.58
CA ASP A 52 -16.37 -9.66 11.80
C ASP A 52 -16.66 -11.16 11.84
N ARG A 53 -17.78 -11.59 11.26
CA ARG A 53 -18.23 -12.98 11.33
C ARG A 53 -17.65 -13.86 10.23
N TYR A 54 -17.44 -13.31 9.04
CA TYR A 54 -17.22 -14.11 7.82
C TYR A 54 -15.89 -13.80 7.12
N LEU A 55 -15.17 -12.76 7.55
CA LEU A 55 -13.86 -12.46 7.01
C LEU A 55 -12.82 -13.37 7.67
N ASP A 56 -12.25 -14.29 6.89
CA ASP A 56 -11.10 -15.08 7.32
C ASP A 56 -9.82 -14.26 7.12
N LEU A 57 -9.03 -14.14 8.19
CA LEU A 57 -7.82 -13.32 8.21
C LEU A 57 -6.53 -14.15 8.31
N LEU A 58 -6.63 -15.47 8.45
CA LEU A 58 -5.49 -16.34 8.80
C LEU A 58 -4.33 -16.28 7.79
N ASP A 59 -4.65 -16.10 6.50
CA ASP A 59 -3.66 -16.09 5.42
C ASP A 59 -3.01 -14.71 5.20
N PHE A 60 -3.41 -13.68 5.95
CA PHE A 60 -2.95 -12.31 5.74
C PHE A 60 -2.07 -11.83 6.89
N GLY A 61 -0.95 -11.19 6.56
CA GLY A 61 -0.02 -10.61 7.54
C GLY A 61 -0.14 -9.10 7.70
N TYR A 62 -0.95 -8.43 6.88
CA TYR A 62 -1.02 -6.96 6.83
C TYR A 62 -2.44 -6.46 6.57
N MET A 63 -2.78 -5.32 7.18
CA MET A 63 -3.90 -4.49 6.75
C MET A 63 -3.36 -3.20 6.12
N LEU A 64 -3.82 -2.92 4.90
CA LEU A 64 -3.55 -1.67 4.20
C LEU A 64 -4.86 -0.87 4.03
N GLY A 65 -4.94 0.31 4.63
CA GLY A 65 -6.02 1.29 4.50
C GLY A 65 -5.79 2.16 3.28
N LEU A 66 -6.37 1.75 2.15
CA LEU A 66 -6.20 2.39 0.84
C LEU A 66 -7.50 3.05 0.35
N ALA A 67 -8.53 3.15 1.20
CA ALA A 67 -9.79 3.79 0.83
C ALA A 67 -9.59 5.29 0.62
N GLU A 68 -10.42 5.88 -0.24
CA GLU A 68 -10.46 7.33 -0.45
C GLU A 68 -10.99 8.06 0.80
N ASP A 69 -11.98 7.47 1.47
CA ASP A 69 -12.44 7.93 2.78
C ASP A 69 -11.39 7.62 3.86
N HIS A 70 -10.66 8.66 4.28
CA HIS A 70 -9.67 8.54 5.34
C HIS A 70 -10.28 8.12 6.70
N SER A 71 -11.53 8.50 6.98
CA SER A 71 -12.21 8.10 8.22
C SER A 71 -12.42 6.59 8.27
N LEU A 72 -12.75 5.98 7.13
CA LEU A 72 -12.85 4.53 7.00
C LEU A 72 -11.50 3.85 7.26
N ASN A 73 -10.40 4.39 6.72
CA ASN A 73 -9.06 3.86 6.97
C ASN A 73 -8.71 3.92 8.48
N ILE A 74 -8.99 5.03 9.15
CA ILE A 74 -8.78 5.19 10.59
C ILE A 74 -9.56 4.14 11.38
N ILE A 75 -10.87 4.02 11.15
CA ILE A 75 -11.72 3.11 11.93
C ILE A 75 -11.35 1.65 11.66
N ALA A 76 -11.07 1.30 10.41
CA ALA A 76 -10.58 -0.02 10.05
C ALA A 76 -9.23 -0.33 10.72
N SER A 77 -8.30 0.62 10.77
CA SER A 77 -7.00 0.42 11.43
C SER A 77 -7.17 0.08 12.91
N MET A 78 -8.09 0.75 13.61
CA MET A 78 -8.38 0.43 15.02
C MET A 78 -9.00 -0.95 15.18
N ARG A 79 -9.91 -1.35 14.27
CA ARG A 79 -10.58 -2.65 14.32
C ARG A 79 -9.64 -3.82 14.06
N TYR A 80 -8.73 -3.68 13.10
CA TYR A 80 -7.86 -4.77 12.66
C TYR A 80 -6.52 -4.84 13.40
N LYS A 81 -6.17 -3.81 14.18
CA LYS A 81 -4.97 -3.78 15.01
C LYS A 81 -4.82 -4.97 15.97
N PRO A 82 -5.87 -5.48 16.65
CA PRO A 82 -5.74 -6.68 17.48
C PRO A 82 -5.43 -7.97 16.69
N GLU A 83 -5.80 -8.02 15.40
CA GLU A 83 -5.62 -9.21 14.55
C GLU A 83 -4.20 -9.26 13.97
N PHE A 84 -3.70 -8.12 13.47
CA PHE A 84 -2.40 -8.07 12.78
C PHE A 84 -1.25 -7.55 13.66
N GLY A 85 -1.54 -6.80 14.72
CA GLY A 85 -0.55 -6.08 15.51
C GLY A 85 -0.27 -4.66 15.01
N LEU A 86 0.42 -3.85 15.81
CA LEU A 86 0.66 -2.43 15.53
C LEU A 86 1.46 -2.21 14.23
N ASP A 87 2.51 -3.00 14.04
CA ASP A 87 3.49 -2.81 12.95
C ASP A 87 3.06 -3.46 11.62
N HIS A 88 1.82 -3.94 11.57
CA HIS A 88 1.23 -4.62 10.41
C HIS A 88 -0.06 -3.97 9.91
N VAL A 89 -0.45 -2.83 10.49
CA VAL A 89 -1.63 -2.07 10.11
C VAL A 89 -1.20 -0.70 9.63
N PHE A 90 -1.39 -0.46 8.34
CA PHE A 90 -0.95 0.76 7.68
C PHE A 90 -2.10 1.50 7.00
N ILE A 91 -2.09 2.84 7.01
CA ILE A 91 -3.12 3.65 6.35
C ILE A 91 -2.51 4.79 5.52
N LEU A 92 -3.21 5.21 4.46
CA LEU A 92 -2.85 6.42 3.72
C LEU A 92 -3.05 7.68 4.56
N THR A 93 -2.24 8.70 4.29
CA THR A 93 -2.33 9.99 4.97
C THR A 93 -3.60 10.75 4.56
N ASP A 94 -4.17 11.50 5.51
CA ASP A 94 -5.28 12.41 5.27
C ASP A 94 -4.84 13.60 4.41
N GLU A 95 -5.59 13.86 3.34
CA GLU A 95 -5.37 15.02 2.47
C GLU A 95 -5.51 16.34 3.23
N ASN A 96 -6.48 16.42 4.15
CA ASN A 96 -6.70 17.63 4.94
C ASN A 96 -5.59 17.86 5.97
N ALA A 97 -4.90 16.80 6.42
CA ALA A 97 -3.78 16.93 7.34
C ALA A 97 -2.51 17.50 6.67
N MET A 98 -2.39 17.39 5.34
CA MET A 98 -1.29 17.96 4.56
C MET A 98 -1.43 19.47 4.34
N VAL A 99 -2.66 20.00 4.37
CA VAL A 99 -2.94 21.43 4.17
C VAL A 99 -2.69 22.20 5.47
N GLY A 100 -1.50 22.81 5.58
CA GLY A 100 -1.21 23.82 6.61
C GLY A 100 -0.47 23.34 7.87
N ARG A 101 0.15 22.15 7.88
CA ARG A 101 1.01 21.70 9.00
C ARG A 101 2.44 21.39 8.57
N ASP A 102 3.35 21.74 9.47
CA ASP A 102 4.76 21.34 9.42
C ASP A 102 4.86 19.80 9.47
N ARG A 103 5.69 19.22 8.60
CA ARG A 103 5.76 17.76 8.31
C ARG A 103 5.88 16.87 9.56
N GLN A 104 6.38 17.41 10.67
CA GLN A 104 6.56 16.72 11.94
C GLN A 104 5.27 16.45 12.74
N GLN A 105 4.15 17.13 12.47
CA GLN A 105 2.92 16.96 13.28
C GLN A 105 1.97 15.85 12.79
N VAL A 106 2.26 15.18 11.69
CA VAL A 106 1.39 14.11 11.14
C VAL A 106 1.54 12.80 11.94
N ALA A 107 2.63 12.65 12.68
CA ALA A 107 2.88 11.55 13.61
C ALA A 107 2.08 11.72 14.92
N ALA A 108 0.76 11.56 14.87
CA ALA A 108 -0.02 11.33 16.08
C ALA A 108 0.09 9.83 16.47
N PRO A 109 0.58 9.46 17.66
CA PRO A 109 0.93 8.08 18.04
C PRO A 109 -0.25 7.11 18.24
N TYR A 110 -1.48 7.55 17.97
CA TYR A 110 -2.71 6.77 18.20
C TYR A 110 -3.33 6.20 16.92
N ARG A 111 -2.75 6.46 15.75
CA ARG A 111 -3.26 6.07 14.43
C ARG A 111 -2.18 5.20 13.78
N GLY A 112 -2.55 4.07 13.16
CA GLY A 112 -1.60 3.10 12.62
C GLY A 112 -0.50 3.71 11.74
N SER A 113 0.53 2.92 11.44
CA SER A 113 1.71 3.39 10.69
C SER A 113 1.29 3.93 9.32
N TYR A 114 1.73 5.15 8.96
CA TYR A 114 1.34 5.69 7.65
C TYR A 114 2.12 5.01 6.52
N LEU A 115 1.42 4.77 5.41
CA LEU A 115 1.98 4.20 4.20
C LEU A 115 2.97 5.16 3.51
N PHE A 116 3.99 4.59 2.89
CA PHE A 116 4.77 5.17 1.79
C PHE A 116 5.42 6.53 2.05
N GLY A 117 5.85 6.81 3.27
CA GLY A 117 6.51 8.10 3.56
C GLY A 117 5.68 9.06 4.39
N GLY A 118 4.43 8.73 4.73
CA GLY A 118 3.58 9.56 5.58
C GLY A 118 3.06 10.84 4.93
N ASP A 119 3.46 11.13 3.70
CA ASP A 119 3.01 12.25 2.85
C ASP A 119 2.25 11.77 1.60
N VAL A 120 1.87 10.49 1.57
CA VAL A 120 1.18 9.87 0.45
C VAL A 120 -0.30 9.70 0.76
N THR A 121 -1.10 10.40 -0.04
CA THR A 121 -2.55 10.39 0.02
C THR A 121 -3.13 9.53 -1.11
N TYR A 122 -4.42 9.21 -1.00
CA TYR A 122 -5.13 8.52 -2.08
C TYR A 122 -5.11 9.33 -3.38
N SER A 123 -5.47 10.62 -3.35
CA SER A 123 -5.49 11.45 -4.57
C SER A 123 -4.12 11.51 -5.25
N ARG A 124 -3.02 11.57 -4.47
CA ARG A 124 -1.67 11.55 -5.05
C ARG A 124 -1.39 10.25 -5.78
N LEU A 125 -1.71 9.10 -5.20
CA LEU A 125 -1.53 7.80 -5.84
C LEU A 125 -2.40 7.65 -7.08
N SER A 126 -3.67 8.05 -7.00
CA SER A 126 -4.59 8.01 -8.15
C SER A 126 -4.05 8.87 -9.30
N GLN A 127 -3.64 10.11 -9.00
CA GLN A 127 -3.11 11.01 -10.01
C GLN A 127 -1.83 10.48 -10.67
N LEU A 128 -0.93 9.85 -9.92
CA LEU A 128 0.28 9.22 -10.50
C LEU A 128 -0.12 8.11 -11.47
N LEU A 129 -1.03 7.22 -11.08
CA LEU A 129 -1.52 6.14 -11.94
C LEU A 129 -2.21 6.67 -13.20
N ASP A 130 -3.05 7.70 -13.06
CA ASP A 130 -3.74 8.35 -14.18
C ASP A 130 -2.77 9.02 -15.16
N ASN A 131 -1.64 9.54 -14.65
CA ASN A 131 -0.53 10.07 -15.44
C ASN A 131 0.36 8.98 -16.06
N GLY A 132 -0.04 7.71 -15.99
CA GLY A 132 0.66 6.60 -16.62
C GLY A 132 1.83 6.03 -15.80
N TRP A 133 1.98 6.42 -14.53
CA TRP A 133 2.93 5.74 -13.65
C TRP A 133 2.50 4.30 -13.42
N LYS A 134 3.47 3.40 -13.29
CA LYS A 134 3.21 1.96 -13.09
C LYS A 134 4.05 1.41 -11.96
N ILE A 135 3.49 0.47 -11.22
CA ILE A 135 4.25 -0.27 -10.21
C ILE A 135 5.15 -1.26 -10.94
N HIS A 136 6.45 -1.19 -10.67
CA HIS A 136 7.44 -2.15 -11.15
C HIS A 136 8.06 -2.88 -9.97
N THR A 137 8.35 -4.16 -10.17
CA THR A 137 9.13 -4.97 -9.25
C THR A 137 10.53 -5.12 -9.82
N THR A 138 11.53 -4.64 -9.10
CA THR A 138 12.93 -4.65 -9.56
C THR A 138 13.78 -5.45 -8.58
N LEU A 139 14.46 -6.48 -9.08
CA LEU A 139 15.41 -7.28 -8.30
C LEU A 139 16.74 -6.54 -8.22
N LEU A 140 17.23 -6.33 -7.00
CA LEU A 140 18.57 -5.83 -6.76
C LEU A 140 19.56 -6.99 -6.81
N SER A 141 20.73 -6.72 -7.37
CA SER A 141 21.80 -7.71 -7.52
C SER A 141 23.15 -7.05 -7.25
N GLU A 142 24.22 -7.84 -7.19
CA GLU A 142 25.58 -7.31 -7.05
C GLU A 142 25.95 -6.31 -8.17
N ASN A 143 25.41 -6.51 -9.37
CA ASN A 143 25.65 -5.64 -10.53
C ASN A 143 24.62 -4.50 -10.66
N PHE A 144 23.57 -4.51 -9.84
CA PHE A 144 22.51 -3.51 -9.87
C PHE A 144 22.10 -3.17 -8.44
N SER A 145 22.86 -2.23 -7.87
CA SER A 145 22.73 -1.80 -6.49
C SER A 145 21.56 -0.85 -6.29
N TRP A 146 21.24 -0.56 -5.02
CA TRP A 146 20.22 0.42 -4.66
C TRP A 146 20.56 1.82 -5.21
N GLU A 147 21.82 2.23 -5.17
CA GLU A 147 22.27 3.50 -5.73
C GLU A 147 22.06 3.55 -7.25
N SER A 148 22.35 2.44 -7.94
CA SER A 148 22.13 2.31 -9.38
C SER A 148 20.64 2.42 -9.73
N TYR A 149 19.78 1.82 -8.91
CA TYR A 149 18.33 1.92 -9.03
C TYR A 149 17.84 3.37 -8.86
N GLN A 150 18.32 4.06 -7.82
CA GLN A 150 17.99 5.47 -7.60
C GLN A 150 18.46 6.36 -8.76
N GLU A 151 19.63 6.06 -9.32
CA GLU A 151 20.17 6.78 -10.47
C GLU A 151 19.35 6.57 -11.74
N GLN A 152 18.97 5.32 -12.03
CA GLN A 152 18.13 4.99 -13.18
C GLN A 152 16.76 5.69 -13.12
N HIS A 153 16.19 5.80 -11.92
CA HIS A 153 14.86 6.39 -11.71
C HIS A 153 14.90 7.83 -11.18
N LYS A 154 15.96 8.58 -11.49
CA LYS A 154 16.09 10.02 -11.18
C LYS A 154 14.91 10.88 -11.66
N ALA A 155 14.21 10.46 -12.71
CA ALA A 155 12.99 11.12 -13.20
C ALA A 155 11.83 11.09 -12.18
N GLY A 156 11.89 10.19 -11.21
CA GLY A 156 10.92 10.06 -10.13
C GLY A 156 10.51 8.60 -9.92
N PHE A 157 10.61 8.15 -8.68
CA PHE A 157 9.98 6.93 -8.20
C PHE A 157 9.40 7.15 -6.81
N LEU A 158 8.32 6.43 -6.50
CA LEU A 158 7.75 6.35 -5.16
C LEU A 158 7.86 4.90 -4.68
N PRO A 159 8.77 4.59 -3.75
CA PRO A 159 8.92 3.23 -3.24
C PRO A 159 7.73 2.85 -2.35
N LEU A 160 7.18 1.66 -2.56
CA LEU A 160 5.97 1.17 -1.88
C LEU A 160 6.27 0.01 -0.94
N PHE A 161 6.91 -1.04 -1.47
CA PHE A 161 7.23 -2.26 -0.73
C PHE A 161 8.63 -2.75 -1.06
N MET A 162 9.16 -3.57 -0.16
CA MET A 162 10.36 -4.36 -0.37
C MET A 162 10.02 -5.82 -0.08
N ILE A 163 10.49 -6.73 -0.92
CA ILE A 163 10.44 -8.17 -0.66
C ILE A 163 11.87 -8.60 -0.43
N THR A 164 12.16 -9.12 0.76
CA THR A 164 13.52 -9.58 1.07
C THR A 164 13.89 -10.83 0.26
N GLY A 165 15.18 -11.17 0.20
CA GLY A 165 15.64 -12.45 -0.36
C GLY A 165 14.99 -13.69 0.28
N GLU A 166 14.49 -13.58 1.52
CA GLU A 166 13.74 -14.62 2.24
C GLU A 166 12.23 -14.63 1.94
N HIS A 167 11.80 -13.83 0.95
CA HIS A 167 10.40 -13.67 0.55
C HIS A 167 9.50 -13.03 1.62
N ILE A 168 10.07 -12.17 2.46
CA ILE A 168 9.31 -11.42 3.48
C ILE A 168 8.92 -10.06 2.89
N LEU A 169 7.62 -9.76 2.87
CA LEU A 169 7.12 -8.44 2.48
C LEU A 169 7.37 -7.42 3.59
N ARG A 170 7.90 -6.25 3.22
CA ARG A 170 8.03 -5.09 4.10
C ARG A 170 7.34 -3.89 3.46
N VAL A 171 6.53 -3.20 4.26
CA VAL A 171 5.84 -1.97 3.85
C VAL A 171 6.75 -0.79 4.14
N LEU A 172 7.06 -0.02 3.11
CA LEU A 172 7.94 1.13 3.26
C LEU A 172 7.14 2.29 3.86
N HIS A 173 7.62 2.84 4.97
CA HIS A 173 6.99 3.93 5.72
C HIS A 173 8.00 5.04 6.08
N ALA A 174 7.49 6.21 6.50
CA ALA A 174 8.22 7.48 6.59
C ALA A 174 9.52 7.45 7.39
N ASP A 175 9.53 6.67 8.46
CA ASP A 175 10.58 6.73 9.47
C ASP A 175 11.65 5.63 9.25
N GLU A 176 11.51 4.80 8.21
CA GLU A 176 12.42 3.69 7.94
C GLU A 176 13.42 4.04 6.83
N THR A 177 14.68 4.24 7.22
CA THR A 177 15.79 4.27 6.26
C THR A 177 15.98 2.86 5.71
N ILE A 178 15.53 2.63 4.48
CA ILE A 178 15.80 1.36 3.81
C ILE A 178 17.24 1.31 3.30
N ALA A 179 17.87 0.17 3.53
CA ALA A 179 19.12 -0.23 2.90
C ALA A 179 18.93 -1.59 2.23
N PRO A 180 18.23 -1.64 1.08
CA PRO A 180 18.02 -2.89 0.35
C PRO A 180 19.35 -3.51 -0.08
N VAL A 181 19.46 -4.82 0.00
CA VAL A 181 20.67 -5.56 -0.37
C VAL A 181 20.44 -6.41 -1.62
N SER A 182 21.53 -6.97 -2.16
CA SER A 182 21.47 -7.94 -3.25
C SER A 182 20.53 -9.10 -2.89
N GLY A 183 19.61 -9.44 -3.79
CA GLY A 183 18.57 -10.45 -3.57
C GLY A 183 17.20 -9.87 -3.19
N ASP A 184 17.14 -8.64 -2.70
CA ASP A 184 15.88 -7.97 -2.40
C ASP A 184 15.19 -7.47 -3.67
N ARG A 185 13.86 -7.41 -3.64
CA ARG A 185 13.04 -6.82 -4.70
C ARG A 185 12.36 -5.57 -4.21
N ILE A 186 12.47 -4.49 -4.98
CA ILE A 186 11.80 -3.22 -4.70
C ILE A 186 10.57 -3.08 -5.57
N LEU A 187 9.43 -2.81 -4.94
CA LEU A 187 8.18 -2.47 -5.60
C LEU A 187 7.97 -0.97 -5.47
N ALA A 188 8.00 -0.27 -6.60
CA ALA A 188 7.84 1.19 -6.62
C ALA A 188 6.95 1.62 -7.78
N LEU A 189 6.22 2.72 -7.57
CA LEU A 189 5.63 3.48 -8.66
C LEU A 189 6.73 4.22 -9.41
N ILE A 190 6.83 3.99 -10.72
CA ILE A 190 7.84 4.59 -11.58
C ILE A 190 7.18 5.47 -12.62
N ALA A 191 7.73 6.66 -12.82
CA ALA A 191 7.30 7.58 -13.86
C ALA A 191 7.41 6.94 -15.25
N PRO A 192 6.47 7.23 -16.17
CA PRO A 192 6.64 6.82 -17.56
C PRO A 192 7.95 7.40 -18.12
N SER A 193 8.71 6.60 -18.87
CA SER A 193 9.87 7.10 -19.59
C SER A 193 9.43 8.24 -20.51
N ALA A 194 10.11 9.38 -20.45
CA ALA A 194 9.83 10.49 -21.36
C ALA A 194 10.04 10.00 -22.81
N THR A 195 8.94 9.93 -23.55
CA THR A 195 8.93 9.66 -25.00
C THR A 195 9.56 10.80 -25.78
#